data_AF-A0A452YJU2-F1
#
_entry.id   AF-A0A452YJU2-F1
#
_cell.length_a   1.000
_cell.length_b   1.000
_cell.length_c   1.000
_cell.angle_alpha   90.00
_cell.angle_beta   90.00
_cell.angle_gamma   90.00
#
_symmetry.space_group_name_H-M   'P 1'
#
loop_
_entity.id
_entity.type
_entity.pdbx_description
1 polymer ?
#
loop_
_entity_poly.entity_id
_entity_poly.type
_entity_poly.pdbx_seq_one_letter_code
_entity_poly.pdbx_strand_id
1 'polypeptide(L)'
;MISIQNRNTFLCAAVKGPEESFKKTIEVDRLIDMLRDANPRELDLIVVENILAFSEGFWVRLAARIDLCKLDDDKKDYEELAENVMNIVDRVVHKTDEKIEQSTDVLKAIISPVMNEGEDAMWPPRNPEALILMEKEISNREKEGQLDESFLSEVNAQLRQAKDEVDKPGLQVMLQKVLQLYASNFLRKRSYAYKGGEVVVPEKFLESIIEAPENDWNRLLLDGLTVGKGDVSPEEFYAVTKKRIERILIRTEGGSYQQRVLVEYIKEIQARAEEIVNRLQGPAA
;
A
#
# COMPACT_ATOMS: atom_id res chain seq x y z
N MET A 1 -64.42 -16.10 -14.00
CA MET A 1 -63.55 -17.29 -13.88
C MET A 1 -62.31 -17.06 -14.75
N ILE A 2 -61.33 -16.33 -14.21
CA ILE A 2 -60.00 -16.13 -14.82
C ILE A 2 -59.04 -16.14 -13.63
N SER A 3 -58.26 -17.21 -13.50
CA SER A 3 -57.22 -17.34 -12.49
C SER A 3 -55.90 -16.93 -13.13
N ILE A 4 -55.36 -15.79 -12.68
CA ILE A 4 -54.03 -15.30 -13.04
C ILE A 4 -53.07 -15.89 -12.01
N GLN A 5 -52.13 -16.72 -12.49
CA GLN A 5 -51.05 -17.31 -11.70
C GLN A 5 -50.16 -16.19 -11.14
N ASN A 6 -50.28 -15.93 -9.85
CA ASN A 6 -49.34 -15.11 -9.09
C ASN A 6 -48.01 -15.86 -8.93
N ARG A 7 -46.99 -15.45 -9.70
CA ARG A 7 -45.59 -15.77 -9.40
C ARG A 7 -45.11 -14.85 -8.27
N ASN A 8 -45.27 -15.29 -7.02
CA ASN A 8 -44.53 -14.72 -5.90
C ASN A 8 -43.13 -15.35 -5.85
N THR A 9 -42.17 -14.70 -6.50
CA THR A 9 -40.75 -14.95 -6.24
C THR A 9 -40.38 -14.19 -4.97
N PHE A 10 -40.42 -14.88 -3.83
CA PHE A 10 -39.84 -14.36 -2.60
C PHE A 10 -38.32 -14.19 -2.80
N LEU A 11 -37.84 -12.97 -2.61
CA LEU A 11 -36.44 -12.68 -2.30
C LEU A 11 -36.08 -13.41 -1.00
N CYS A 12 -35.50 -14.60 -1.13
CA CYS A 12 -34.81 -15.26 -0.03
C CYS A 12 -33.36 -14.80 -0.09
N ALA A 13 -32.89 -14.18 1.00
CA ALA A 13 -31.47 -13.94 1.23
C ALA A 13 -30.71 -15.23 0.96
N ALA A 14 -29.77 -15.18 0.00
CA ALA A 14 -28.89 -16.30 -0.29
C ALA A 14 -27.97 -16.52 0.92
N VAL A 15 -28.43 -17.38 1.84
CA VAL A 15 -27.55 -18.09 2.75
C VAL A 15 -26.53 -18.81 1.87
N LYS A 16 -25.25 -18.50 2.06
CA LYS A 16 -24.12 -19.22 1.43
C LYS A 16 -24.40 -20.72 1.54
N GLY A 17 -24.53 -21.39 0.40
CA GLY A 17 -25.12 -22.73 0.32
C GLY A 17 -24.29 -23.82 1.02
N PRO A 18 -24.91 -24.98 1.30
CA PRO A 18 -24.25 -26.13 1.96
C PRO A 18 -23.04 -26.69 1.19
N GLU A 19 -22.93 -26.43 -0.11
CA GLU A 19 -21.79 -26.83 -0.92
C GLU A 19 -20.53 -25.99 -0.66
N GLU A 20 -20.68 -24.70 -0.33
CA GLU A 20 -19.55 -23.83 -0.01
C GLU A 20 -18.97 -24.12 1.37
N SER A 21 -19.83 -24.41 2.36
CA SER A 21 -19.38 -24.82 3.69
C SER A 21 -18.66 -26.17 3.64
N PHE A 22 -19.14 -27.11 2.84
CA PHE A 22 -18.49 -28.41 2.66
C PHE A 22 -17.10 -28.29 2.00
N LYS A 23 -16.97 -27.47 0.96
CA LYS A 23 -15.67 -27.20 0.31
C LYS A 23 -14.65 -26.61 1.28
N LYS A 24 -15.07 -25.66 2.13
CA LYS A 24 -14.21 -25.07 3.16
C LYS A 24 -13.74 -26.11 4.18
N THR A 25 -14.61 -27.01 4.61
CA THR A 25 -14.22 -28.10 5.51
C THR A 25 -13.15 -29.00 4.90
N ILE A 26 -13.28 -29.34 3.61
CA ILE A 26 -12.27 -30.15 2.89
C ILE A 26 -10.91 -29.42 2.83
N GLU A 27 -10.91 -28.12 2.57
CA GLU A 27 -9.67 -27.34 2.52
C GLU A 27 -8.97 -27.28 3.88
N VAL A 28 -9.73 -27.08 4.96
CA VAL A 28 -9.21 -27.13 6.33
C VAL A 28 -8.66 -28.52 6.67
N ASP A 29 -9.35 -29.59 6.29
CA ASP A 29 -8.88 -30.96 6.51
C ASP A 29 -7.56 -31.23 5.79
N ARG A 30 -7.44 -30.80 4.53
CA ARG A 30 -6.20 -30.89 3.77
C ARG A 30 -5.06 -30.12 4.42
N LEU A 31 -5.33 -28.93 4.94
CA LEU A 31 -4.32 -28.16 5.66
C LEU A 31 -3.88 -28.86 6.94
N ILE A 32 -4.80 -29.45 7.71
CA ILE A 32 -4.45 -30.23 8.91
C ILE A 32 -3.56 -31.43 8.54
N ASP A 33 -3.89 -32.14 7.45
CA ASP A 33 -3.07 -33.27 7.00
C ASP A 33 -1.66 -32.82 6.57
N MET A 34 -1.55 -31.71 5.82
CA MET A 34 -0.24 -31.14 5.45
C MET A 34 0.59 -30.73 6.67
N LEU A 35 -0.03 -30.12 7.68
CA LEU A 35 0.64 -29.70 8.91
C LEU A 35 1.13 -30.91 9.72
N ARG A 36 0.35 -31.99 9.77
CA ARG A 36 0.71 -33.22 10.48
C ARG A 36 1.91 -33.93 9.84
N ASP A 37 1.94 -33.96 8.51
CA ASP A 37 2.96 -34.68 7.75
C ASP A 37 4.27 -33.87 7.60
N ALA A 38 4.25 -32.59 7.97
CA ALA A 38 5.37 -31.67 7.83
C ALA A 38 6.47 -31.92 8.87
N ASN A 39 7.73 -31.75 8.45
CA ASN A 39 8.84 -31.63 9.40
C ASN A 39 8.88 -30.23 10.03
N PRO A 40 9.67 -29.99 11.10
CA PRO A 40 9.65 -28.69 11.81
C PRO A 40 9.93 -27.45 10.93
N ARG A 41 10.79 -27.57 9.92
CA ARG A 41 11.09 -26.43 9.01
C ARG A 41 9.97 -26.18 8.00
N GLU A 42 9.35 -27.27 7.53
CA GLU A 42 8.19 -27.19 6.64
C GLU A 42 6.96 -26.66 7.38
N LEU A 43 6.79 -27.05 8.65
CA LEU A 43 5.71 -26.60 9.51
C LEU A 43 5.70 -25.07 9.64
N ASP A 44 6.84 -24.47 9.96
CA ASP A 44 6.98 -23.00 10.03
C ASP A 44 6.56 -22.31 8.72
N LEU A 45 6.99 -22.84 7.57
CA LEU A 45 6.66 -22.28 6.25
C LEU A 45 5.17 -22.42 5.93
N ILE A 46 4.59 -23.61 6.14
CA ILE A 46 3.16 -23.87 5.88
C ILE A 46 2.30 -22.95 6.74
N VAL A 47 2.65 -22.75 8.02
CA VAL A 47 1.91 -21.85 8.91
C VAL A 47 2.02 -20.40 8.43
N VAL A 48 3.21 -19.91 8.05
CA VAL A 48 3.38 -18.54 7.58
C VAL A 48 2.62 -18.28 6.27
N GLU A 49 2.69 -19.20 5.30
CA GLU A 49 2.02 -19.06 4.00
C GLU A 49 0.49 -19.13 4.12
N ASN A 50 -0.03 -19.82 5.13
CA ASN A 50 -1.46 -20.02 5.35
C ASN A 50 -1.97 -19.25 6.58
N ILE A 51 -1.28 -18.19 7.02
CA ILE A 51 -1.58 -17.50 8.30
C ILE A 51 -3.05 -17.10 8.47
N LEU A 52 -3.71 -16.70 7.36
CA LEU A 52 -5.12 -16.30 7.36
C LEU A 52 -6.11 -17.48 7.48
N ALA A 53 -5.65 -18.72 7.26
CA ALA A 53 -6.47 -19.92 7.35
C ALA A 53 -6.69 -20.39 8.81
N PHE A 54 -5.84 -19.97 9.75
CA PHE A 54 -5.91 -20.33 11.18
C PHE A 54 -6.98 -19.54 11.95
N SER A 55 -8.20 -19.58 11.42
CA SER A 55 -9.41 -18.97 12.00
C SER A 55 -10.03 -19.86 13.08
N GLU A 56 -11.05 -19.35 13.79
CA GLU A 56 -11.87 -20.15 14.73
C GLU A 56 -12.35 -21.48 14.11
N GLY A 57 -12.76 -21.45 12.84
CA GLY A 57 -13.20 -22.65 12.13
C GLY A 57 -12.11 -23.72 11.95
N PHE A 58 -10.84 -23.32 11.81
CA PHE A 58 -9.72 -24.26 11.76
C PHE A 58 -9.55 -24.97 13.11
N TRP A 59 -9.54 -24.20 14.21
CA TRP A 59 -9.35 -24.74 15.56
C TRP A 59 -10.50 -25.65 15.97
N VAL A 60 -11.74 -25.28 15.66
CA VAL A 60 -12.91 -26.13 15.89
C VAL A 60 -12.82 -27.43 15.10
N ARG A 61 -12.35 -27.38 13.84
CA ARG A 61 -12.20 -28.60 13.03
C ARG A 61 -11.08 -29.50 13.55
N LEU A 62 -9.96 -28.93 13.99
CA LEU A 62 -8.85 -29.66 14.61
C LEU A 62 -9.30 -30.34 15.91
N ALA A 63 -10.02 -29.63 16.78
CA ALA A 63 -10.62 -30.19 17.99
C ALA A 63 -11.56 -31.38 17.67
N ALA A 64 -12.41 -31.23 16.66
CA ALA A 64 -13.27 -32.33 16.21
C ALA A 64 -12.47 -33.55 15.71
N ARG A 65 -11.26 -33.39 15.18
CA ARG A 65 -10.39 -34.52 14.80
C ARG A 65 -9.75 -35.18 16.01
N ILE A 66 -9.32 -34.39 16.99
CA ILE A 66 -8.82 -34.88 18.27
C ILE A 66 -9.88 -35.76 18.95
N ASP A 67 -11.13 -35.31 18.98
CA ASP A 67 -12.26 -36.07 19.58
C ASP A 67 -12.60 -37.37 18.84
N LEU A 68 -12.26 -37.46 17.54
CA LEU A 68 -12.49 -38.66 16.72
C LEU A 68 -11.33 -39.67 16.80
N CYS A 69 -10.22 -39.34 17.46
CA CYS A 69 -9.10 -40.24 17.64
C CYS A 69 -9.49 -41.43 18.51
N LYS A 70 -9.09 -42.64 18.10
CA LYS A 70 -9.38 -43.87 18.84
C LYS A 70 -8.25 -44.28 19.78
N LEU A 71 -7.03 -43.83 19.50
CA LEU A 71 -5.83 -44.11 20.27
C LEU A 71 -5.39 -42.84 21.00
N ASP A 72 -4.94 -43.02 22.24
CA ASP A 72 -4.43 -41.90 23.06
C ASP A 72 -3.15 -41.30 22.45
N ASP A 73 -2.33 -42.12 21.79
CA ASP A 73 -1.12 -41.65 21.10
C ASP A 73 -1.48 -40.72 19.92
N ASP A 74 -2.45 -41.10 19.08
CA ASP A 74 -2.93 -40.24 17.98
C ASP A 74 -3.49 -38.91 18.52
N LYS A 75 -4.22 -38.97 19.64
CA LYS A 75 -4.79 -37.78 20.29
C LYS A 75 -3.67 -36.83 20.73
N LYS A 76 -2.63 -37.38 21.37
CA LYS A 76 -1.49 -36.62 21.85
C LYS A 76 -0.70 -35.97 20.71
N ASP A 77 -0.53 -36.67 19.59
CA ASP A 77 0.14 -36.13 18.41
C ASP A 77 -0.61 -34.90 17.85
N TYR A 78 -1.95 -34.93 17.82
CA TYR A 78 -2.73 -33.76 17.40
C TYR A 78 -2.71 -32.62 18.41
N GLU A 79 -2.68 -32.92 19.71
CA GLU A 79 -2.55 -31.89 20.75
C GLU A 79 -1.20 -31.17 20.64
N GLU A 80 -0.09 -31.92 20.45
CA GLU A 80 1.24 -31.35 20.23
C GLU A 80 1.30 -30.55 18.91
N LEU A 81 0.68 -31.05 17.84
CA LEU A 81 0.56 -30.31 16.58
C LEU A 81 -0.18 -28.98 16.79
N ALA A 82 -1.30 -28.99 17.54
CA ALA A 82 -2.08 -27.79 17.82
C ALA A 82 -1.26 -26.75 18.60
N GLU A 83 -0.52 -27.19 19.63
CA GLU A 83 0.36 -26.33 20.41
C GLU A 83 1.48 -25.74 19.55
N ASN A 84 2.13 -26.55 18.71
CA ASN A 84 3.19 -26.10 17.81
C ASN A 84 2.69 -25.06 16.80
N VAL A 85 1.55 -25.34 16.15
CA VAL A 85 0.94 -24.41 15.19
C VAL A 85 0.55 -23.10 15.89
N MET A 86 -0.10 -23.17 17.06
CA MET A 86 -0.50 -22.00 17.84
C MET A 86 0.71 -21.14 18.23
N ASN A 87 1.79 -21.76 18.72
CA ASN A 87 3.03 -21.08 19.06
C ASN A 87 3.68 -20.38 17.85
N ILE A 88 3.58 -20.93 16.65
CA ILE A 88 4.08 -20.27 15.43
C ILE A 88 3.17 -19.09 15.06
N VAL A 89 1.84 -19.28 15.07
CA VAL A 89 0.86 -18.24 14.78
C VAL A 89 1.04 -17.04 15.73
N ASP A 90 1.11 -17.29 17.04
CA ASP A 90 1.29 -16.24 18.06
C ASP A 90 2.57 -15.44 17.83
N ARG A 91 3.69 -16.13 17.50
CA ARG A 91 4.95 -15.46 17.17
C ARG A 91 4.84 -14.57 15.93
N VAL A 92 4.11 -15.00 14.91
CA VAL A 92 3.89 -14.21 13.68
C VAL A 92 3.00 -13.00 13.97
N VAL A 93 1.93 -13.17 14.75
CA VAL A 93 1.02 -12.08 15.16
C VAL A 93 1.78 -11.04 15.97
N HIS A 94 2.46 -11.45 17.05
CA HIS A 94 3.23 -10.52 17.89
C HIS A 94 4.29 -9.74 17.10
N LYS A 95 5.04 -10.41 16.22
CA LYS A 95 6.04 -9.74 15.38
C LYS A 95 5.40 -8.77 14.38
N THR A 96 4.17 -9.04 13.94
CA THR A 96 3.41 -8.15 13.06
C THR A 96 2.95 -6.93 13.83
N ASP A 97 2.41 -7.10 15.03
CA ASP A 97 1.98 -6.01 15.91
C ASP A 97 3.17 -5.08 16.25
N GLU A 98 4.31 -5.64 16.65
CA GLU A 98 5.54 -4.88 16.91
C GLU A 98 5.96 -4.05 15.69
N LYS A 99 5.87 -4.61 14.48
CA LYS A 99 6.20 -3.89 13.24
C LYS A 99 5.20 -2.77 12.93
N ILE A 100 3.92 -2.97 13.20
CA ILE A 100 2.88 -1.94 13.03
C ILE A 100 3.13 -0.80 14.01
N GLU A 101 3.41 -1.10 15.28
CA GLU A 101 3.72 -0.10 16.30
C GLU A 101 4.98 0.70 15.91
N GLN A 102 6.06 0.02 15.51
CA GLN A 102 7.29 0.66 15.05
C GLN A 102 7.03 1.58 13.84
N SER A 103 6.29 1.10 12.83
CA SER A 103 5.93 1.89 11.64
C SER A 103 5.09 3.11 12.01
N THR A 104 4.16 2.94 12.95
CA THR A 104 3.31 4.01 13.47
C THR A 104 4.11 5.05 14.23
N ASP A 105 5.09 4.66 15.04
CA ASP A 105 5.94 5.59 15.77
C ASP A 105 6.91 6.35 14.85
N VAL A 106 7.43 5.68 13.81
CA VAL A 106 8.18 6.34 12.73
C VAL A 106 7.30 7.39 12.05
N LEU A 107 6.06 7.04 11.71
CA LEU A 107 5.11 7.96 11.08
C LEU A 107 4.81 9.16 11.99
N LYS A 108 4.50 8.94 13.28
CA LYS A 108 4.28 10.00 14.27
C LYS A 108 5.46 10.96 14.34
N ALA A 109 6.69 10.44 14.34
CA ALA A 109 7.88 11.27 14.39
C ALA A 109 8.04 12.12 13.12
N ILE A 110 7.75 11.55 11.94
CA ILE A 110 7.77 12.28 10.66
C ILE A 110 6.74 13.42 10.66
N ILE A 111 5.52 13.21 11.18
CA ILE A 111 4.45 14.22 11.18
C ILE A 111 4.52 15.17 12.39
N SER A 112 5.28 14.84 13.43
CA SER A 112 5.37 15.65 14.65
C SER A 112 5.65 17.14 14.40
N PRO A 113 6.55 17.54 13.46
CA PRO A 113 6.81 18.95 13.19
C PRO A 113 5.58 19.76 12.77
N VAL A 114 4.61 19.13 12.10
CA VAL A 114 3.38 19.79 11.62
C VAL A 114 2.21 19.67 12.59
N MET A 115 2.27 18.78 13.58
CA MET A 115 1.23 18.67 14.61
C MET A 115 1.27 19.80 15.64
N ASN A 116 2.38 20.54 15.72
CA ASN A 116 2.60 21.60 16.71
C ASN A 116 2.03 22.97 16.30
N GLU A 117 1.24 23.06 15.23
CA GLU A 117 0.65 24.33 14.74
C GLU A 117 -0.55 24.86 15.57
N GLY A 118 -0.94 24.18 16.66
CA GLY A 118 -2.00 24.60 17.59
C GLY A 118 -3.41 24.12 17.22
N GLU A 119 -4.38 24.29 18.12
CA GLU A 119 -5.78 23.82 17.95
C GLU A 119 -6.52 24.44 16.75
N ASP A 120 -6.00 25.53 16.18
CA ASP A 120 -6.54 26.26 15.01
C ASP A 120 -5.71 26.02 13.72
N ALA A 121 -4.88 24.97 13.69
CA ALA A 121 -4.02 24.66 12.54
C ALA A 121 -4.84 24.45 11.26
N MET A 122 -4.57 25.28 10.25
CA MET A 122 -5.19 25.14 8.94
C MET A 122 -4.52 23.97 8.20
N TRP A 123 -5.28 22.90 7.98
CA TRP A 123 -4.80 21.73 7.26
C TRP A 123 -5.03 21.88 5.74
N PRO A 124 -4.05 21.55 4.88
CA PRO A 124 -2.72 21.01 5.20
C PRO A 124 -1.71 22.04 5.71
N PRO A 125 -0.65 21.61 6.43
CA PRO A 125 0.37 22.48 6.98
C PRO A 125 1.04 23.26 5.85
N ARG A 126 1.00 24.58 5.95
CA ARG A 126 1.63 25.48 4.96
C ARG A 126 2.92 26.09 5.47
N ASN A 127 3.30 25.82 6.72
CA ASN A 127 4.54 26.32 7.28
C ASN A 127 5.75 25.69 6.56
N PRO A 128 6.54 26.48 5.82
CA PRO A 128 7.71 25.96 5.11
C PRO A 128 8.75 25.34 6.04
N GLU A 129 8.92 25.87 7.26
CA GLU A 129 9.88 25.34 8.24
C GLU A 129 9.49 23.95 8.73
N ALA A 130 8.20 23.73 9.00
CA ALA A 130 7.70 22.43 9.42
C ALA A 130 7.87 21.38 8.29
N LEU A 131 7.63 21.76 7.04
CA LEU A 131 7.85 20.88 5.88
C LEU A 131 9.32 20.52 5.67
N ILE A 132 10.24 21.47 5.88
CA ILE A 132 11.69 21.20 5.83
C ILE A 132 12.08 20.20 6.93
N LEU A 133 11.51 20.33 8.14
CA LEU A 133 11.76 19.38 9.23
C LEU A 133 11.20 17.99 8.90
N MET A 134 10.01 17.89 8.30
CA MET A 134 9.46 16.61 7.84
C MET A 134 10.36 15.94 6.78
N GLU A 135 10.84 16.70 5.79
CA GLU A 135 11.72 16.19 4.73
C GLU A 135 13.06 15.71 5.30
N LYS A 136 13.62 16.44 6.26
CA LYS A 136 14.83 16.05 6.98
C LYS A 136 14.60 14.76 7.77
N GLU A 137 13.46 14.63 8.43
CA GLU A 137 13.12 13.42 9.18
C GLU A 137 12.99 12.21 8.25
N ILE A 138 12.26 12.33 7.13
CA ILE A 138 12.20 11.28 6.09
C ILE A 138 13.59 10.87 5.62
N SER A 139 14.46 11.84 5.37
CA SER A 139 15.84 11.57 4.92
C SER A 139 16.67 10.84 5.99
N ASN A 140 16.44 11.10 7.28
CA ASN A 140 17.11 10.40 8.37
C ASN A 140 16.59 8.96 8.51
N ARG A 141 15.26 8.80 8.55
CA ARG A 141 14.59 7.49 8.65
C ARG A 141 14.94 6.57 7.50
N GLU A 142 15.08 7.12 6.31
CA GLU A 142 15.51 6.35 5.14
C GLU A 142 16.94 5.82 5.30
N LYS A 143 17.87 6.64 5.82
CA LYS A 143 19.26 6.22 6.08
C LYS A 143 19.33 5.13 7.14
N GLU A 144 18.42 5.15 8.10
CA GLU A 144 18.28 4.15 9.15
C GLU A 144 17.56 2.88 8.68
N GLY A 145 17.05 2.86 7.45
CA GLY A 145 16.32 1.72 6.89
C GLY A 145 14.89 1.55 7.44
N GLN A 146 14.33 2.57 8.08
CA GLN A 146 13.03 2.53 8.74
C GLN A 146 11.84 2.83 7.80
N LEU A 147 12.12 3.23 6.54
CA LEU A 147 11.10 3.47 5.51
C LEU A 147 10.97 2.25 4.58
N ASP A 148 10.80 1.07 5.18
CA ASP A 148 10.69 -0.20 4.48
C ASP A 148 9.26 -0.49 3.99
N GLU A 149 9.04 -1.69 3.44
CA GLU A 149 7.72 -2.10 2.97
C GLU A 149 6.67 -2.15 4.10
N SER A 150 7.07 -2.49 5.33
CA SER A 150 6.15 -2.47 6.48
C SER A 150 5.68 -1.04 6.74
N PHE A 151 6.60 -0.06 6.79
CA PHE A 151 6.25 1.35 6.92
C PHE A 151 5.33 1.84 5.80
N LEU A 152 5.69 1.59 4.53
CA LEU A 152 4.88 2.05 3.40
C LEU A 152 3.50 1.39 3.35
N SER A 153 3.39 0.13 3.78
CA SER A 153 2.12 -0.57 3.89
C SER A 153 1.21 0.06 4.93
N GLU A 154 1.77 0.46 6.07
CA GLU A 154 1.05 1.08 7.19
C GLU A 154 0.55 2.47 6.79
N VAL A 155 1.41 3.32 6.23
CA VAL A 155 1.00 4.67 5.75
C VAL A 155 -0.12 4.56 4.71
N ASN A 156 -0.03 3.59 3.79
CA ASN A 156 -1.09 3.36 2.81
C ASN A 156 -2.39 2.81 3.42
N ALA A 157 -2.30 1.96 4.45
CA ALA A 157 -3.46 1.46 5.16
C ALA A 157 -4.20 2.60 5.87
N GLN A 158 -3.47 3.43 6.62
CA GLN A 158 -4.04 4.62 7.27
C GLN A 158 -4.60 5.62 6.25
N LEU A 159 -3.94 5.79 5.10
CA LEU A 159 -4.43 6.70 4.04
C LEU A 159 -5.75 6.22 3.45
N ARG A 160 -5.94 4.91 3.30
CA ARG A 160 -7.21 4.33 2.84
C ARG A 160 -8.31 4.54 3.88
N GLN A 161 -8.03 4.25 5.15
CA GLN A 161 -8.98 4.48 6.25
C GLN A 161 -9.40 5.95 6.34
N ALA A 162 -8.43 6.88 6.24
CA ALA A 162 -8.70 8.32 6.29
C ALA A 162 -9.54 8.83 5.10
N LYS A 163 -9.54 8.15 3.95
CA LYS A 163 -10.39 8.48 2.80
C LYS A 163 -11.84 8.05 2.99
N ASP A 164 -12.06 6.95 3.69
CA ASP A 164 -13.40 6.43 3.98
C ASP A 164 -14.08 7.24 5.12
N GLU A 165 -13.29 7.90 5.96
CA GLU A 165 -13.76 8.79 7.02
C GLU A 165 -13.93 10.24 6.52
N VAL A 166 -15.18 10.67 6.31
CA VAL A 166 -15.55 12.04 5.85
C VAL A 166 -14.98 13.15 6.75
N ASP A 167 -14.68 12.84 8.02
CA ASP A 167 -14.35 13.81 9.06
C ASP A 167 -12.83 14.07 9.24
N LYS A 168 -11.95 13.43 8.44
CA LYS A 168 -10.48 13.58 8.58
C LYS A 168 -9.72 13.98 7.31
N PRO A 169 -10.16 15.00 6.54
CA PRO A 169 -9.45 15.45 5.34
C PRO A 169 -8.00 15.89 5.63
N GLY A 170 -7.72 16.45 6.80
CA GLY A 170 -6.38 16.85 7.19
C GLY A 170 -5.39 15.68 7.30
N LEU A 171 -5.83 14.54 7.86
CA LEU A 171 -5.01 13.34 7.98
C LEU A 171 -4.69 12.74 6.61
N GLN A 172 -5.68 12.69 5.71
CA GLN A 172 -5.47 12.22 4.34
C GLN A 172 -4.34 13.01 3.65
N VAL A 173 -4.38 14.35 3.72
CA VAL A 173 -3.38 15.18 3.05
C VAL A 173 -2.00 15.02 3.70
N MET A 174 -1.91 14.86 5.02
CA MET A 174 -0.65 14.57 5.70
C MET A 174 -0.02 13.26 5.23
N LEU A 175 -0.81 12.18 5.20
CA LEU A 175 -0.33 10.86 4.77
C LEU A 175 0.09 10.88 3.30
N GLN A 176 -0.67 11.58 2.44
CA GLN A 176 -0.26 11.81 1.05
C GLN A 176 1.05 12.58 0.97
N LYS A 177 1.25 13.61 1.81
CA LYS A 177 2.49 14.39 1.83
C LYS A 177 3.71 13.56 2.24
N VAL A 178 3.55 12.68 3.23
CA VAL A 178 4.60 11.74 3.64
C VAL A 178 5.03 10.85 2.47
N LEU A 179 4.07 10.28 1.74
CA LEU A 179 4.35 9.44 0.57
C LEU A 179 5.00 10.22 -0.58
N GLN A 180 4.57 11.46 -0.83
CA GLN A 180 5.17 12.34 -1.83
C GLN A 180 6.62 12.70 -1.48
N LEU A 181 6.91 13.05 -0.23
CA LEU A 181 8.26 13.36 0.24
C LEU A 181 9.16 12.12 0.15
N TYR A 182 8.66 10.95 0.54
CA TYR A 182 9.36 9.68 0.35
C TYR A 182 9.68 9.44 -1.14
N ALA A 183 8.69 9.58 -2.03
CA ALA A 183 8.87 9.34 -3.46
C ALA A 183 9.87 10.32 -4.10
N SER A 184 9.74 11.62 -3.81
CA SER A 184 10.70 12.65 -4.23
C SER A 184 12.12 12.27 -3.78
N ASN A 185 12.27 11.94 -2.50
CA ASN A 185 13.56 11.62 -1.91
C ASN A 185 14.19 10.35 -2.50
N PHE A 186 13.39 9.34 -2.82
CA PHE A 186 13.86 8.13 -3.47
C PHE A 186 14.25 8.38 -4.93
N LEU A 187 13.42 9.09 -5.69
CA LEU A 187 13.60 9.28 -7.13
C LEU A 187 14.77 10.21 -7.47
N ARG A 188 15.02 11.24 -6.66
CA ARG A 188 16.14 12.20 -6.86
C ARG A 188 17.53 11.57 -6.75
N LYS A 189 17.64 10.38 -6.13
CA LYS A 189 18.92 9.67 -5.98
C LYS A 189 19.58 9.27 -7.29
N ARG A 190 18.79 9.18 -8.37
CA ARG A 190 19.30 8.77 -9.67
C ARG A 190 18.82 9.73 -10.74
N SER A 191 19.77 10.48 -11.29
CA SER A 191 19.57 11.31 -12.48
C SER A 191 19.68 10.46 -13.76
N TYR A 192 18.87 10.84 -14.73
CA TYR A 192 18.79 10.35 -16.10
C TYR A 192 18.85 11.51 -17.09
N ALA A 193 18.94 12.75 -16.60
CA ALA A 193 19.04 13.97 -17.40
C ALA A 193 20.25 14.01 -18.34
N TYR A 194 21.20 13.07 -18.21
CA TYR A 194 22.40 13.02 -19.04
C TYR A 194 22.49 11.69 -19.78
N LYS A 195 22.68 11.75 -21.10
CA LYS A 195 22.93 10.58 -21.96
C LYS A 195 24.08 10.88 -22.91
N GLY A 196 25.19 10.15 -22.78
CA GLY A 196 26.36 10.35 -23.64
C GLY A 196 27.04 11.73 -23.49
N GLY A 197 26.88 12.40 -22.34
CA GLY A 197 27.38 13.76 -22.11
C GLY A 197 26.42 14.87 -22.52
N GLU A 198 25.32 14.54 -23.19
CA GLU A 198 24.29 15.50 -23.58
C GLU A 198 23.14 15.56 -22.57
N VAL A 199 22.55 16.74 -22.42
CA VAL A 199 21.38 16.95 -21.56
C VAL A 199 20.12 16.51 -22.30
N VAL A 200 19.41 15.55 -21.73
CA VAL A 200 18.06 15.18 -22.16
C VAL A 200 17.09 16.19 -21.52
N VAL A 201 16.79 17.27 -22.24
CA VAL A 201 16.02 18.43 -21.73
C VAL A 201 14.69 18.02 -21.07
N PRO A 202 13.83 17.16 -21.67
CA PRO A 202 12.58 16.76 -21.02
C PRO A 202 12.80 15.98 -19.71
N GLU A 203 13.88 15.19 -19.62
CA GLU A 203 14.21 14.42 -18.43
C GLU A 203 14.76 15.32 -17.31
N LYS A 204 15.59 16.31 -17.66
CA LYS A 204 16.04 17.35 -16.72
C LYS A 204 14.87 18.15 -16.18
N PHE A 205 13.88 18.44 -17.03
CA PHE A 205 12.66 19.10 -16.62
C PHE A 205 11.84 18.24 -15.64
N LEU A 206 11.64 16.96 -15.93
CA LEU A 206 10.99 16.03 -14.98
C LEU A 206 11.74 15.96 -13.64
N GLU A 207 13.07 15.91 -13.65
CA GLU A 207 13.89 15.93 -12.42
C GLU A 207 13.68 17.22 -11.60
N SER A 208 13.60 18.37 -12.27
CA SER A 208 13.31 19.64 -11.58
C SER A 208 11.96 19.66 -10.87
N ILE A 209 10.96 18.95 -11.41
CA ILE A 209 9.64 18.80 -10.77
C ILE A 209 9.72 17.80 -9.61
N ILE A 210 10.42 16.67 -9.79
CA ILE A 210 10.61 15.66 -8.73
C ILE A 210 11.29 16.28 -7.51
N GLU A 211 12.27 17.17 -7.72
CA GLU A 211 13.02 17.85 -6.65
C GLU A 211 12.26 19.01 -6.01
N ALA A 212 11.27 19.57 -6.69
CA ALA A 212 10.54 20.71 -6.22
C ALA A 212 9.41 20.34 -5.23
N PRO A 213 9.09 21.24 -4.29
CA PRO A 213 7.88 21.11 -3.49
C PRO A 213 6.65 21.00 -4.39
N GLU A 214 5.70 20.16 -3.99
CA GLU A 214 4.48 19.90 -4.76
C GLU A 214 3.60 21.15 -5.00
N ASN A 215 3.71 22.17 -4.14
CA ASN A 215 3.09 23.48 -4.35
C ASN A 215 3.65 24.25 -5.56
N ASP A 216 4.90 23.98 -5.95
CA ASP A 216 5.57 24.64 -7.08
C ASP A 216 5.32 23.93 -8.41
N TRP A 217 4.76 22.72 -8.40
CA TRP A 217 4.61 21.91 -9.62
C TRP A 217 3.81 22.63 -10.70
N ASN A 218 2.69 23.27 -10.36
CA ASN A 218 1.86 23.94 -11.36
C ASN A 218 2.63 25.08 -12.05
N ARG A 219 3.42 25.84 -11.28
CA ARG A 219 4.26 26.90 -11.82
C ARG A 219 5.36 26.33 -12.71
N LEU A 220 6.07 25.31 -12.25
CA LEU A 220 7.13 24.65 -13.03
C LEU A 220 6.59 24.02 -14.31
N LEU A 221 5.43 23.37 -14.25
CA LEU A 221 4.76 22.78 -15.40
C LEU A 221 4.37 23.85 -16.43
N LEU A 222 3.81 24.98 -15.99
CA LEU A 222 3.52 26.12 -16.87
C LEU A 222 4.79 26.69 -17.50
N ASP A 223 5.81 26.97 -16.69
CA ASP A 223 7.05 27.61 -17.13
C ASP A 223 7.89 26.71 -18.07
N GLY A 224 7.83 25.39 -17.87
CA GLY A 224 8.66 24.43 -18.61
C GLY A 224 8.00 23.83 -19.85
N LEU A 225 6.66 23.76 -19.90
CA LEU A 225 5.94 23.26 -21.07
C LEU A 225 5.75 24.34 -22.14
N THR A 226 5.77 23.94 -23.41
CA THR A 226 5.57 24.85 -24.55
C THR A 226 4.24 25.62 -24.51
N VAL A 227 3.20 25.06 -23.88
CA VAL A 227 1.91 25.75 -23.66
C VAL A 227 2.03 27.02 -22.81
N GLY A 228 3.06 27.13 -21.95
CA GLY A 228 3.39 28.32 -21.18
C GLY A 228 4.69 29.00 -21.62
N LYS A 229 5.14 28.75 -22.85
CA LYS A 229 6.39 29.28 -23.45
C LYS A 229 7.70 28.65 -22.95
N GLY A 230 7.63 27.46 -22.35
CA GLY A 230 8.81 26.65 -22.05
C GLY A 230 9.36 25.89 -23.26
N ASP A 231 10.42 25.11 -23.04
CA ASP A 231 11.19 24.43 -24.07
C ASP A 231 10.79 22.96 -24.31
N VAL A 232 9.88 22.39 -23.50
CA VAL A 232 9.52 20.97 -23.56
C VAL A 232 8.08 20.79 -24.05
N SER A 233 7.85 19.97 -25.09
CA SER A 233 6.47 19.69 -25.51
C SER A 233 5.74 18.76 -24.52
N PRO A 234 4.40 18.83 -24.41
CA PRO A 234 3.63 17.88 -23.62
C PRO A 234 3.92 16.42 -23.98
N GLU A 235 4.05 16.09 -25.26
CA GLU A 235 4.33 14.73 -25.75
C GLU A 235 5.71 14.25 -25.31
N GLU A 236 6.73 15.11 -25.37
CA GLU A 236 8.07 14.81 -24.90
C GLU A 236 8.08 14.57 -23.38
N PHE A 237 7.33 15.39 -22.63
CA PHE A 237 7.17 15.23 -21.19
C PHE A 237 6.50 13.89 -20.85
N TYR A 238 5.37 13.57 -21.50
CA TYR A 238 4.66 12.30 -21.28
C TYR A 238 5.51 11.08 -21.67
N ALA A 239 6.36 11.22 -22.69
CA ALA A 239 7.27 10.15 -23.07
C ALA A 239 8.32 9.87 -21.98
N VAL A 240 8.85 10.90 -21.30
CA VAL A 240 9.81 10.70 -20.21
C VAL A 240 9.16 10.25 -18.90
N THR A 241 7.94 10.70 -18.57
CA THR A 241 7.19 10.18 -17.41
C THR A 241 6.88 8.69 -17.59
N LYS A 242 6.42 8.28 -18.78
CA LYS A 242 6.20 6.86 -19.11
C LYS A 242 7.47 6.03 -18.97
N LYS A 243 8.59 6.49 -19.53
CA LYS A 243 9.89 5.82 -19.38
C LYS A 243 10.33 5.74 -17.92
N ARG A 244 10.06 6.75 -17.10
CA ARG A 244 10.35 6.73 -15.66
C ARG A 244 9.52 5.64 -14.96
N ILE A 245 8.23 5.53 -15.26
CA ILE A 245 7.35 4.46 -14.74
C ILE A 245 7.89 3.09 -15.14
N GLU A 246 8.22 2.87 -16.40
CA GLU A 246 8.79 1.59 -16.87
C GLU A 246 10.07 1.22 -16.11
N ARG A 247 10.97 2.18 -15.88
CA ARG A 247 12.19 1.96 -15.08
C ARG A 247 11.89 1.61 -13.64
N ILE A 248 10.89 2.24 -13.01
CA ILE A 248 10.45 1.90 -11.65
C ILE A 248 9.96 0.44 -11.64
N LEU A 249 9.07 0.08 -12.56
CA LEU A 249 8.48 -1.26 -12.63
C LEU A 249 9.52 -2.39 -12.76
N ILE A 250 10.61 -2.15 -13.49
CA ILE A 250 11.68 -3.15 -13.69
C ILE A 250 12.62 -3.24 -12.47
N ARG A 251 12.70 -2.19 -11.65
CA ARG A 251 13.74 -2.05 -10.60
C ARG A 251 13.23 -2.27 -9.19
N THR A 252 11.92 -2.29 -9.00
CA THR A 252 11.28 -2.55 -7.71
C THR A 252 10.59 -3.90 -7.75
N GLU A 253 10.38 -4.51 -6.58
CA GLU A 253 9.60 -5.74 -6.48
C GLU A 253 8.16 -5.53 -6.97
N GLY A 254 7.68 -6.46 -7.80
CA GLY A 254 6.35 -6.39 -8.40
C GLY A 254 5.25 -6.40 -7.34
N GLY A 255 4.37 -5.39 -7.35
CA GLY A 255 3.25 -5.31 -6.42
C GLY A 255 3.58 -4.72 -5.04
N SER A 256 4.86 -4.43 -4.77
CA SER A 256 5.32 -3.76 -3.54
C SER A 256 4.69 -2.37 -3.35
N TYR A 257 4.63 -1.90 -2.11
CA TYR A 257 4.16 -0.55 -1.80
C TYR A 257 5.14 0.50 -2.32
N GLN A 258 6.45 0.26 -2.26
CA GLN A 258 7.43 1.14 -2.89
C GLN A 258 7.13 1.33 -4.38
N GLN A 259 6.93 0.26 -5.14
CA GLN A 259 6.59 0.35 -6.56
C GLN A 259 5.35 1.22 -6.79
N ARG A 260 4.27 0.95 -6.04
CA ARG A 260 2.99 1.67 -6.17
C ARG A 260 3.15 3.16 -5.88
N VAL A 261 3.79 3.51 -4.76
CA VAL A 261 3.97 4.91 -4.33
C VAL A 261 4.77 5.69 -5.35
N LEU A 262 5.88 5.12 -5.87
CA LEU A 262 6.72 5.77 -6.87
C LEU A 262 6.00 5.96 -8.21
N VAL A 263 5.22 4.97 -8.64
CA VAL A 263 4.43 5.05 -9.88
C VAL A 263 3.32 6.09 -9.75
N GLU A 264 2.55 6.07 -8.67
CA GLU A 264 1.48 7.05 -8.44
C GLU A 264 2.02 8.48 -8.34
N TYR A 265 3.19 8.69 -7.74
CA TYR A 265 3.84 9.99 -7.71
C TYR A 265 4.13 10.55 -9.12
N ILE A 266 4.69 9.73 -10.02
CA ILE A 266 4.96 10.14 -11.40
C ILE A 266 3.67 10.36 -12.20
N LYS A 267 2.64 9.52 -11.96
CA LYS A 267 1.31 9.71 -12.56
C LYS A 267 0.65 11.00 -12.08
N GLU A 268 0.80 11.37 -10.82
CA GLU A 268 0.27 12.63 -10.28
C GLU A 268 0.90 13.84 -10.98
N ILE A 269 2.21 13.83 -11.18
CA ILE A 269 2.93 14.86 -11.96
C ILE A 269 2.37 14.93 -13.39
N GLN A 270 2.22 13.79 -14.06
CA GLN A 270 1.69 13.73 -15.42
C GLN A 270 0.23 14.22 -15.49
N ALA A 271 -0.62 13.82 -14.56
CA ALA A 271 -2.03 14.22 -14.51
C ALA A 271 -2.18 15.74 -14.34
N ARG A 272 -1.33 16.39 -13.51
CA ARG A 272 -1.32 17.85 -13.39
C ARG A 272 -0.86 18.54 -14.67
N ALA A 273 0.11 17.96 -15.37
CA ALA A 273 0.55 18.47 -16.67
C ALA A 273 -0.58 18.39 -17.71
N GLU A 274 -1.28 17.26 -17.77
CA GLU A 274 -2.45 17.04 -18.64
C GLU A 274 -3.57 18.05 -18.32
N GLU A 275 -3.86 18.29 -17.04
CA GLU A 275 -4.85 19.28 -16.62
C GLU A 275 -4.49 20.70 -17.09
N ILE A 276 -3.23 21.12 -16.95
CA ILE A 276 -2.75 22.43 -17.40
C ILE A 276 -2.89 22.56 -18.91
N VAL A 277 -2.45 21.56 -19.67
CA VAL A 277 -2.51 21.53 -21.13
C VAL A 277 -3.97 21.63 -21.60
N ASN A 278 -4.87 20.84 -21.01
CA ASN A 278 -6.29 20.84 -21.35
C ASN A 278 -6.96 22.20 -21.06
N ARG A 279 -6.61 22.85 -19.94
CA ARG A 279 -7.16 24.18 -19.59
C ARG A 279 -6.68 25.28 -20.54
N LEU A 280 -5.45 25.19 -21.05
CA LEU A 280 -4.86 26.22 -21.91
C LEU A 280 -5.16 26.04 -23.41
N GLN A 281 -5.35 24.81 -23.86
CA GLN A 281 -5.69 24.51 -25.26
C GLN A 281 -7.20 24.62 -25.54
N GLY A 282 -8.03 24.70 -24.50
CA GLY A 282 -9.50 24.70 -24.61
C GLY A 282 -10.06 23.33 -24.99
N PRO A 283 -11.40 23.11 -24.90
CA PRO A 283 -11.99 21.88 -25.39
C PRO A 283 -11.74 21.77 -26.89
N ALA A 284 -11.19 20.64 -27.33
CA ALA A 284 -11.01 20.35 -28.75
C ALA A 284 -12.33 20.58 -29.49
N ALA A 285 -12.33 21.53 -30.43
CA ALA A 285 -13.47 21.84 -31.29
C ALA A 285 -13.76 20.70 -32.27
#